data_AF-A0A9N8VHP9-F1
#
_entry.id   AF-A0A9N8VHP9-F1
#
_cell.length_a   1.000
_cell.length_b   1.000
_cell.length_c   1.000
_cell.angle_alpha   90.00
_cell.angle_beta   90.00
_cell.angle_gamma   90.00
#
_symmetry.space_group_name_H-M   'P 1'
#
loop_
_entity.id
_entity.type
_entity.pdbx_description
1 polymer ?
#
loop_
_entity_poly.entity_id
_entity_poly.type
_entity_poly.pdbx_seq_one_letter_code
_entity_poly.pdbx_strand_id
1 'polypeptide(L)'
;MAQQINIVKLITLCCAFFLIVTYVYAETKIVKVGGNGLLRFVPQNITAVQGDVIRWEFEGGMHNVVQSNGLSSCELSQNEKSFNGFELPITDSNATLYYLCSVAKHCANGMWGVIYVGGTEPTPIAAANPSSTPGSSAVRFVGDFKLEAFATLKINMDKKLIILNNYAKLLEDSDEYNVIINAGEGPSLKTFNAHSVILKAQSPYFLSALKNCEKKNDKFLFEKPNVSPKVFDVVLKYIYSGSISLVNFNSGELMDVLVAANEFILNELLKKYCNKTIQEKPSTLLESGDFTLLDENVLKMLLEKKIFKFKEIEIWKFVKQWGIARNSTINFDEDPKTWTQENFLRLKETLSPCISSVQFSLCTSDEFFDHVKPFKKVFDEDYYEVLLWKYIRKQNSGRKSLKKKVSLTPATQRRNQSQVSELFTFFRDITNPMSPE
;
A
#
# COMPACT_ATOMS: atom_id res chain seq x y z
N MET A 1 -8.00 76.05 -16.60
CA MET A 1 -8.82 74.90 -17.06
C MET A 1 -8.03 73.77 -17.74
N ALA A 2 -6.74 73.94 -18.09
CA ALA A 2 -5.93 72.86 -18.66
C ALA A 2 -5.28 71.88 -17.64
N GLN A 3 -5.26 72.22 -16.34
CA GLN A 3 -4.69 71.37 -15.28
C GLN A 3 -5.67 70.37 -14.65
N GLN A 4 -6.98 70.51 -14.88
CA GLN A 4 -7.98 69.54 -14.38
C GLN A 4 -8.22 68.36 -15.33
N ILE A 5 -7.82 68.47 -16.61
CA ILE A 5 -8.03 67.41 -17.62
C ILE A 5 -6.99 66.28 -17.48
N ASN A 6 -5.79 66.57 -16.95
CA ASN A 6 -4.73 65.57 -16.80
C ASN A 6 -4.85 64.69 -15.53
N ILE A 7 -5.51 65.16 -14.48
CA ILE A 7 -5.74 64.34 -13.28
C ILE A 7 -6.85 63.30 -13.54
N VAL A 8 -7.88 63.67 -14.32
CA VAL A 8 -8.92 62.72 -14.71
C VAL A 8 -8.34 61.64 -15.63
N LYS A 9 -7.51 61.99 -16.62
CA LYS A 9 -6.84 60.98 -17.48
C LYS A 9 -5.86 60.08 -16.72
N LEU A 10 -5.15 60.58 -15.70
CA LEU A 10 -4.24 59.77 -14.89
C LEU A 10 -4.99 58.84 -13.92
N ILE A 11 -6.15 59.25 -13.40
CA ILE A 11 -7.02 58.40 -12.58
C ILE A 11 -7.76 57.37 -13.44
N THR A 12 -8.19 57.71 -14.66
CA THR A 12 -8.79 56.73 -15.58
C THR A 12 -7.76 55.70 -16.07
N LEU A 13 -6.47 56.07 -16.20
CA LEU A 13 -5.41 55.13 -16.57
C LEU A 13 -5.00 54.21 -15.40
N CYS A 14 -5.07 54.69 -14.15
CA CYS A 14 -4.83 53.85 -12.96
C CYS A 14 -6.02 52.94 -12.59
N CYS A 15 -7.25 53.27 -13.00
CA CYS A 15 -8.41 52.40 -12.83
C CYS A 15 -8.51 51.27 -13.88
N ALA A 16 -7.66 51.27 -14.92
CA ALA A 16 -7.66 50.23 -15.95
C ALA A 16 -6.70 49.04 -15.65
N PHE A 17 -6.03 49.02 -14.50
CA PHE A 17 -5.10 47.95 -14.12
C PHE A 17 -5.30 47.44 -12.69
N PHE A 18 -6.56 47.35 -12.26
CA PHE A 18 -6.97 46.33 -11.29
C PHE A 18 -7.87 45.34 -12.02
N LEU A 19 -7.25 44.55 -12.90
CA LEU A 19 -7.69 43.16 -13.02
C LEU A 19 -7.48 42.57 -11.62
N ILE A 20 -8.53 42.58 -10.81
CA ILE A 20 -8.63 41.68 -9.67
C ILE A 20 -8.54 40.29 -10.31
N VAL A 21 -7.32 39.76 -10.40
CA VAL A 21 -7.11 38.33 -10.55
C VAL A 21 -7.68 37.78 -9.25
N THR A 22 -8.95 37.41 -9.28
CA THR A 22 -9.53 36.54 -8.26
C THR A 22 -8.72 35.25 -8.35
N TYR A 23 -7.70 35.14 -7.49
CA TYR A 23 -7.05 33.87 -7.23
C TYR A 23 -8.14 32.95 -6.70
N VAL A 24 -8.65 32.08 -7.56
CA VAL A 24 -9.51 30.98 -7.15
C VAL A 24 -8.59 30.05 -6.39
N TYR A 25 -8.61 30.11 -5.06
CA TYR A 25 -7.93 29.13 -4.23
C TYR A 25 -8.63 27.80 -4.44
N ALA A 26 -7.91 26.82 -5.00
CA ALA A 26 -8.34 25.43 -5.07
C ALA A 26 -8.49 24.88 -3.65
N GLU A 27 -9.70 24.48 -3.25
CA GLU A 27 -9.97 23.88 -1.94
C GLU A 27 -10.04 22.34 -2.06
N THR A 28 -9.52 21.62 -1.07
CA THR A 28 -9.78 20.18 -0.93
C THR A 28 -11.01 19.97 -0.05
N LYS A 29 -12.08 19.42 -0.62
CA LYS A 29 -13.34 19.12 0.09
C LYS A 29 -13.42 17.64 0.45
N ILE A 30 -13.66 17.35 1.73
CA ILE A 30 -13.57 16.00 2.28
C ILE A 30 -14.96 15.34 2.36
N VAL A 31 -15.05 14.10 1.89
CA VAL A 31 -16.20 13.20 2.07
C VAL A 31 -15.75 11.97 2.85
N LYS A 32 -16.28 11.77 4.05
CA LYS A 32 -16.04 10.58 4.86
C LYS A 32 -16.83 9.39 4.33
N VAL A 33 -16.18 8.23 4.27
CA VAL A 33 -16.74 6.99 3.73
C VAL A 33 -16.87 5.96 4.84
N GLY A 34 -18.11 5.57 5.16
CA GLY A 34 -18.41 4.56 6.17
C GLY A 34 -18.38 5.08 7.61
N GLY A 35 -17.71 4.33 8.49
CA GLY A 35 -17.61 4.59 9.94
C GLY A 35 -18.72 3.93 10.76
N ASN A 36 -18.37 3.34 11.91
CA ASN A 36 -19.29 2.64 12.84
C ASN A 36 -20.18 1.55 12.18
N GLY A 37 -19.72 0.93 11.08
CA GLY A 37 -20.47 -0.09 10.34
C GLY A 37 -21.60 0.45 9.45
N LEU A 38 -21.66 1.76 9.21
CA LEU A 38 -22.72 2.41 8.44
C LEU A 38 -22.42 2.46 6.93
N LEU A 39 -23.47 2.37 6.10
CA LEU A 39 -23.40 2.45 4.63
C LEU A 39 -23.67 3.88 4.16
N ARG A 40 -22.70 4.80 4.31
CA ARG A 40 -22.94 6.23 4.03
C ARG A 40 -21.70 6.98 3.51
N PHE A 41 -21.99 8.09 2.82
CA PHE A 41 -21.04 9.17 2.55
C PHE A 41 -21.42 10.38 3.41
N VAL A 42 -20.43 11.05 4.02
CA VAL A 42 -20.65 12.21 4.89
C VAL A 42 -19.71 13.35 4.50
N PRO A 43 -20.20 14.47 3.93
CA PRO A 43 -21.60 14.67 3.53
C PRO A 43 -21.99 13.78 2.34
N GLN A 44 -23.29 13.49 2.20
CA GLN A 44 -23.80 12.69 1.07
C GLN A 44 -23.78 13.49 -0.25
N ASN A 45 -24.08 14.77 -0.17
CA ASN A 45 -23.99 15.70 -1.30
C ASN A 45 -22.94 16.77 -0.99
N ILE A 46 -22.26 17.27 -2.02
CA ILE A 46 -21.24 18.29 -1.85
C ILE A 46 -21.26 19.28 -3.02
N THR A 47 -20.97 20.54 -2.75
CA THR A 47 -20.81 21.59 -3.77
C THR A 47 -19.32 21.87 -3.98
N ALA A 48 -18.92 22.13 -5.22
CA ALA A 48 -17.54 22.44 -5.59
C ALA A 48 -17.48 23.47 -6.73
N VAL A 49 -16.33 24.09 -6.91
CA VAL A 49 -16.05 24.96 -8.05
C VAL A 49 -14.86 24.43 -8.85
N GLN A 50 -14.71 24.90 -10.09
CA GLN A 50 -13.56 24.56 -10.93
C GLN A 50 -12.25 24.89 -10.20
N GLY A 51 -11.35 23.91 -10.12
CA GLY A 51 -10.10 23.99 -9.39
C GLY A 51 -10.11 23.25 -8.05
N ASP A 52 -11.27 22.97 -7.45
CA ASP A 52 -11.36 22.18 -6.21
C ASP A 52 -10.95 20.72 -6.42
N VAL A 53 -10.66 20.03 -5.31
CA VAL A 53 -10.45 18.58 -5.27
C VAL A 53 -11.42 17.95 -4.28
N ILE A 54 -12.21 16.98 -4.70
CA ILE A 54 -12.99 16.14 -3.79
C ILE A 54 -12.12 14.99 -3.31
N ARG A 55 -12.00 14.78 -2.01
CA ARG A 55 -11.23 13.70 -1.38
C ARG A 55 -12.13 12.81 -0.53
N TRP A 56 -12.06 11.50 -0.74
CA TRP A 56 -12.80 10.52 0.06
C TRP A 56 -11.91 9.89 1.14
N GLU A 57 -12.28 10.07 2.41
CA GLU A 57 -11.56 9.52 3.57
C GLU A 57 -12.30 8.32 4.16
N PHE A 58 -11.65 7.16 4.18
CA PHE A 58 -12.29 5.90 4.56
C PHE A 58 -12.15 5.66 6.07
N GLU A 59 -13.27 5.67 6.79
CA GLU A 59 -13.31 5.49 8.26
C GLU A 59 -13.54 4.02 8.69
N GLY A 60 -13.43 3.08 7.73
CA GLY A 60 -13.56 1.64 7.95
C GLY A 60 -14.76 1.00 7.22
N GLY A 61 -14.74 -0.33 7.08
CA GLY A 61 -15.71 -1.11 6.32
C GLY A 61 -15.27 -1.39 4.86
N MET A 62 -15.92 -2.34 4.19
CA MET A 62 -15.67 -2.64 2.78
C MET A 62 -16.45 -1.67 1.90
N HIS A 63 -15.85 -0.52 1.58
CA HIS A 63 -16.46 0.50 0.73
C HIS A 63 -15.52 0.87 -0.42
N ASN A 64 -16.08 1.47 -1.46
CA ASN A 64 -15.35 2.18 -2.50
C ASN A 64 -16.17 3.39 -2.95
N VAL A 65 -15.59 4.22 -3.82
CA VAL A 65 -16.30 5.31 -4.49
C VAL A 65 -16.00 5.26 -5.97
N VAL A 66 -17.07 5.33 -6.76
CA VAL A 66 -17.02 5.27 -8.22
C VAL A 66 -18.13 6.14 -8.78
N GLN A 67 -17.92 6.70 -9.97
CA GLN A 67 -18.93 7.52 -10.62
C GLN A 67 -20.14 6.69 -11.05
N SER A 68 -21.31 7.30 -10.95
CA SER A 68 -22.63 6.77 -11.30
C SER A 68 -23.20 7.50 -12.52
N ASN A 69 -24.06 6.85 -13.31
CA ASN A 69 -24.75 7.49 -14.45
C ASN A 69 -25.92 8.40 -14.04
N GLY A 70 -26.32 8.36 -12.77
CA GLY A 70 -27.46 9.13 -12.29
C GLY A 70 -27.67 9.03 -10.79
N LEU A 71 -28.49 9.94 -10.25
CA LEU A 71 -28.88 9.96 -8.85
C LEU A 71 -29.51 8.64 -8.45
N SER A 72 -29.01 8.00 -7.38
CA SER A 72 -29.51 6.72 -6.87
C SER A 72 -29.50 5.56 -7.87
N SER A 73 -28.90 5.72 -9.07
CA SER A 73 -29.06 4.74 -10.15
C SER A 73 -28.34 3.42 -9.88
N CYS A 74 -27.47 3.34 -8.88
CA CYS A 74 -26.61 2.18 -8.59
C CYS A 74 -25.88 1.58 -9.79
N GLU A 75 -25.83 2.33 -10.89
CA GLU A 75 -25.24 1.97 -12.16
C GLU A 75 -23.94 2.73 -12.31
N LEU A 76 -22.86 1.97 -12.51
CA LEU A 76 -21.55 2.54 -12.76
C LEU A 76 -21.53 3.35 -14.05
N SER A 77 -20.81 4.47 -14.02
CA SER A 77 -20.64 5.27 -15.22
C SER A 77 -19.91 4.49 -16.30
N GLN A 78 -20.42 4.59 -17.54
CA GLN A 78 -19.81 3.96 -18.72
C GLN A 78 -18.86 4.91 -19.45
N ASN A 79 -18.67 6.13 -18.95
CA ASN A 79 -17.73 7.09 -19.51
C ASN A 79 -16.29 6.65 -19.20
N GLU A 80 -15.41 6.58 -20.20
CA GLU A 80 -14.00 6.23 -20.01
C GLU A 80 -13.24 7.27 -19.17
N LYS A 81 -13.76 8.50 -19.07
CA LYS A 81 -13.27 9.55 -18.18
C LYS A 81 -13.90 9.51 -16.79
N SER A 82 -14.71 8.49 -16.49
CA SER A 82 -15.34 8.37 -15.19
C SER A 82 -14.34 8.15 -14.08
N PHE A 83 -14.56 8.77 -12.93
CA PHE A 83 -13.63 8.64 -11.82
C PHE A 83 -13.86 7.34 -11.04
N ASN A 84 -12.74 6.71 -10.68
CA ASN A 84 -12.68 5.55 -9.81
C ASN A 84 -11.43 5.72 -8.94
N GLY A 85 -11.61 6.25 -7.73
CA GLY A 85 -10.49 6.64 -6.89
C GLY A 85 -10.87 7.51 -5.71
N PHE A 86 -9.88 7.79 -4.87
CA PHE A 86 -10.04 8.48 -3.58
C PHE A 86 -9.98 10.01 -3.70
N GLU A 87 -9.67 10.52 -4.88
CA GLU A 87 -9.59 11.95 -5.17
C GLU A 87 -10.14 12.25 -6.57
N LEU A 88 -10.82 13.39 -6.71
CA LEU A 88 -11.36 13.89 -7.98
C LEU A 88 -11.04 15.39 -8.12
N PRO A 89 -10.12 15.79 -9.01
CA PRO A 89 -9.96 17.19 -9.37
C PRO A 89 -11.14 17.68 -10.22
N ILE A 90 -11.69 18.83 -9.87
CA ILE A 90 -12.83 19.44 -10.55
C ILE A 90 -12.32 20.32 -11.69
N THR A 91 -12.46 19.85 -12.92
CA THR A 91 -11.94 20.53 -14.12
C THR A 91 -12.98 21.33 -14.87
N ASP A 92 -14.27 21.01 -14.71
CA ASP A 92 -15.37 21.65 -15.41
C ASP A 92 -16.03 22.70 -14.52
N SER A 93 -16.49 23.83 -15.07
CA SER A 93 -17.08 24.93 -14.29
C SER A 93 -18.57 24.77 -14.00
N ASN A 94 -19.26 23.85 -14.70
CA ASN A 94 -20.68 23.57 -14.49
C ASN A 94 -20.99 22.10 -14.82
N ALA A 95 -21.17 21.27 -13.80
CA ALA A 95 -21.43 19.84 -13.94
C ALA A 95 -22.14 19.29 -12.70
N THR A 96 -22.99 18.27 -12.90
CA THR A 96 -23.52 17.47 -11.80
C THR A 96 -22.96 16.06 -11.93
N LEU A 97 -22.19 15.63 -10.94
CA LEU A 97 -21.58 14.30 -10.91
C LEU A 97 -22.25 13.45 -9.84
N TYR A 98 -22.52 12.20 -10.17
CA TYR A 98 -23.09 11.23 -9.24
C TYR A 98 -22.02 10.22 -8.85
N TYR A 99 -21.99 9.80 -7.58
CA TYR A 99 -21.07 8.76 -7.11
C TYR A 99 -21.77 7.76 -6.21
N LEU A 100 -21.22 6.55 -6.12
CA LEU A 100 -21.78 5.46 -5.33
C LEU A 100 -20.71 4.54 -4.75
N CYS A 101 -21.12 3.69 -3.81
CA CYS A 101 -20.36 2.53 -3.39
C CYS A 101 -20.85 1.28 -4.15
N SER A 102 -19.96 0.64 -4.92
CA SER A 102 -20.29 -0.49 -5.80
C SER A 102 -20.25 -1.83 -5.10
N VAL A 103 -19.92 -1.86 -3.81
CA VAL A 103 -19.99 -3.08 -3.00
C VAL A 103 -21.43 -3.56 -2.97
N ALA A 104 -21.62 -4.87 -3.11
CA ALA A 104 -22.94 -5.48 -3.28
C ALA A 104 -23.91 -4.99 -2.19
N LYS A 105 -25.11 -4.56 -2.62
CA LYS A 105 -26.19 -4.02 -1.77
C LYS A 105 -25.87 -2.67 -1.08
N HIS A 106 -24.65 -2.12 -1.13
CA HIS A 106 -24.34 -0.86 -0.45
C HIS A 106 -25.05 0.33 -1.09
N CYS A 107 -24.95 0.50 -2.41
CA CYS A 107 -25.69 1.55 -3.10
C CYS A 107 -27.21 1.37 -2.97
N ALA A 108 -27.72 0.15 -3.10
CA ALA A 108 -29.15 -0.14 -2.95
C ALA A 108 -29.69 0.22 -1.56
N ASN A 109 -28.81 0.21 -0.55
CA ASN A 109 -29.10 0.65 0.82
C ASN A 109 -28.81 2.14 1.06
N GLY A 110 -28.68 2.95 0.00
CA GLY A 110 -28.56 4.41 0.09
C GLY A 110 -27.14 4.97 0.06
N MET A 111 -26.11 4.14 -0.18
CA MET A 111 -24.72 4.61 -0.23
C MET A 111 -24.35 5.17 -1.61
N TRP A 112 -24.83 6.38 -1.89
CA TRP A 112 -24.55 7.18 -3.08
C TRP A 112 -24.54 8.67 -2.73
N GLY A 113 -23.99 9.51 -3.59
CA GLY A 113 -23.90 10.95 -3.37
C GLY A 113 -23.83 11.77 -4.66
N VAL A 114 -23.90 13.10 -4.50
CA VAL A 114 -23.90 14.06 -5.62
C VAL A 114 -22.84 15.14 -5.41
N ILE A 115 -22.16 15.52 -6.49
CA ILE A 115 -21.28 16.68 -6.54
C ILE A 115 -21.92 17.71 -7.47
N TYR A 116 -22.23 18.89 -6.94
CA TYR A 116 -22.74 20.02 -7.70
C TYR A 116 -21.59 20.98 -7.98
N VAL A 117 -21.17 21.07 -9.24
CA VAL A 117 -20.08 21.93 -9.67
C VAL A 117 -20.64 23.23 -10.26
N GLY A 118 -20.29 24.37 -9.67
CA GLY A 118 -20.71 25.70 -10.17
C GLY A 118 -22.08 26.18 -9.68
N GLY A 119 -22.69 25.55 -8.67
CA GLY A 119 -24.01 25.94 -8.13
C GLY A 119 -24.26 25.53 -6.67
N THR A 120 -25.34 26.04 -6.09
CA THR A 120 -25.83 25.69 -4.74
C THR A 120 -26.68 24.42 -4.76
N GLU A 121 -26.57 23.58 -3.74
CA GLU A 121 -27.40 22.37 -3.53
C GLU A 121 -28.91 22.68 -3.69
N PRO A 122 -29.71 21.86 -4.40
CA PRO A 122 -31.14 22.08 -4.50
C PRO A 122 -31.78 22.06 -3.11
N THR A 123 -32.66 23.02 -2.82
CA THR A 123 -33.42 23.07 -1.56
C THR A 123 -34.15 21.74 -1.35
N PRO A 124 -34.00 21.06 -0.20
CA PRO A 124 -34.64 19.76 0.02
C PRO A 124 -36.17 19.88 -0.12
N ILE A 125 -36.75 19.19 -1.10
CA ILE A 125 -38.21 19.03 -1.18
C ILE A 125 -38.60 18.06 -0.06
N ALA A 126 -39.42 18.55 0.87
CA ALA A 126 -39.96 17.74 1.96
C ALA A 126 -40.64 16.48 1.39
N ALA A 127 -40.24 15.30 1.89
CA ALA A 127 -40.81 14.02 1.49
C ALA A 127 -42.32 14.01 1.73
N ALA A 128 -43.11 13.95 0.65
CA ALA A 128 -44.53 13.66 0.74
C ALA A 128 -44.73 12.18 1.09
N ASN A 129 -45.47 11.93 2.17
CA ASN A 129 -45.85 10.60 2.66
C ASN A 129 -46.56 9.75 1.58
N PRO A 130 -46.33 8.43 1.53
CA PRO A 130 -47.07 7.54 0.64
C PRO A 130 -48.37 7.10 1.31
N SER A 131 -49.52 7.58 0.80
CA SER A 131 -50.80 6.91 1.03
C SER A 131 -51.72 7.01 -0.19
N SER A 132 -52.30 5.85 -0.54
CA SER A 132 -53.38 5.57 -1.50
C SER A 132 -53.03 5.34 -3.00
N THR A 133 -53.14 4.08 -3.40
CA THR A 133 -53.57 3.58 -4.73
C THR A 133 -55.12 3.47 -4.76
N PRO A 134 -55.83 3.19 -5.89
CA PRO A 134 -55.45 3.12 -7.31
C PRO A 134 -56.44 3.82 -8.30
N GLY A 135 -56.08 3.95 -9.58
CA GLY A 135 -57.04 4.33 -10.65
C GLY A 135 -56.45 4.42 -12.07
N SER A 136 -56.86 3.50 -12.93
CA SER A 136 -56.50 3.32 -14.35
C SER A 136 -56.90 4.50 -15.26
N SER A 137 -56.06 4.84 -16.26
CA SER A 137 -56.43 4.86 -17.69
C SER A 137 -55.24 5.17 -18.59
N ALA A 138 -55.03 4.32 -19.59
CA ALA A 138 -54.00 4.42 -20.60
C ALA A 138 -54.31 5.53 -21.62
N VAL A 139 -53.27 6.26 -22.06
CA VAL A 139 -53.26 6.95 -23.35
C VAL A 139 -52.01 6.49 -24.10
N ARG A 140 -52.25 5.79 -25.21
CA ARG A 140 -51.24 5.37 -26.19
C ARG A 140 -50.83 6.57 -27.04
N PHE A 141 -49.52 6.79 -27.20
CA PHE A 141 -48.98 7.47 -28.36
C PHE A 141 -48.19 6.46 -29.20
N VAL A 142 -48.66 6.28 -30.43
CA VAL A 142 -48.04 5.50 -31.51
C VAL A 142 -46.96 6.37 -32.14
N GLY A 143 -45.76 5.81 -32.27
CA GLY A 143 -44.63 6.44 -32.95
C GLY A 143 -43.50 5.44 -33.04
N ASP A 144 -43.59 4.53 -34.02
CA ASP A 144 -42.53 3.59 -34.38
C ASP A 144 -41.24 4.35 -34.70
N PHE A 145 -40.28 4.30 -33.78
CA PHE A 145 -38.88 4.54 -34.09
C PHE A 145 -38.14 3.21 -33.98
N LYS A 146 -37.64 2.78 -35.15
CA LYS A 146 -36.86 1.57 -35.44
C LYS A 146 -36.13 0.96 -34.25
N LEU A 147 -36.51 -0.28 -33.98
CA LEU A 147 -35.83 -1.24 -33.13
C LEU A 147 -34.57 -1.82 -33.82
N GLU A 148 -33.57 -0.99 -34.13
CA GLU A 148 -32.27 -1.50 -34.59
C GLU A 148 -31.13 -0.67 -34.00
N ALA A 149 -30.19 -1.37 -33.33
CA ALA A 149 -29.08 -0.90 -32.48
C ALA A 149 -29.50 -0.61 -31.02
N PHE A 150 -29.19 -1.41 -30.00
CA PHE A 150 -28.06 -2.32 -29.80
C PHE A 150 -28.52 -3.55 -29.01
N ALA A 151 -28.73 -4.66 -29.70
CA ALA A 151 -28.60 -5.98 -29.08
C ALA A 151 -27.11 -6.33 -28.93
N THR A 152 -26.31 -5.45 -28.32
CA THR A 152 -25.02 -5.86 -27.78
C THR A 152 -25.36 -6.59 -26.50
N LEU A 153 -25.53 -7.91 -26.61
CA LEU A 153 -25.69 -8.81 -25.48
C LEU A 153 -24.62 -8.39 -24.44
N LYS A 154 -25.01 -7.77 -23.32
CA LYS A 154 -24.13 -7.55 -22.17
C LYS A 154 -23.82 -8.95 -21.64
N ILE A 155 -22.81 -9.62 -22.20
CA ILE A 155 -22.42 -10.92 -21.70
C ILE A 155 -21.53 -10.69 -20.48
N ASN A 156 -22.27 -10.51 -19.39
CA ASN A 156 -21.91 -10.03 -18.09
C ASN A 156 -21.15 -11.13 -17.34
N MET A 157 -19.88 -10.91 -16.99
CA MET A 157 -18.98 -11.78 -16.19
C MET A 157 -18.70 -13.20 -16.73
N ASP A 158 -19.72 -13.96 -17.15
CA ASP A 158 -19.62 -15.33 -17.62
C ASP A 158 -18.81 -15.42 -18.92
N LYS A 159 -18.96 -14.49 -19.86
CA LYS A 159 -18.09 -14.46 -21.05
C LYS A 159 -16.67 -14.03 -20.76
N LYS A 160 -16.44 -13.15 -19.78
CA LYS A 160 -15.07 -12.80 -19.37
C LYS A 160 -14.38 -14.03 -18.78
N LEU A 161 -15.11 -14.80 -17.96
CA LEU A 161 -14.62 -16.08 -17.43
C LEU A 161 -14.42 -17.12 -18.54
N ILE A 162 -15.32 -17.22 -19.53
CA ILE A 162 -15.16 -18.10 -20.69
C ILE A 162 -13.94 -17.72 -21.53
N ILE A 163 -13.70 -16.43 -21.78
CA ILE A 163 -12.53 -15.96 -22.54
C ILE A 163 -11.23 -16.31 -21.79
N LEU A 164 -11.17 -16.07 -20.48
CA LEU A 164 -10.02 -16.43 -19.66
C LEU A 164 -9.81 -17.95 -19.61
N ASN A 165 -10.88 -18.74 -19.54
CA ASN A 165 -10.81 -20.20 -19.61
C ASN A 165 -10.34 -20.68 -21.00
N ASN A 166 -10.72 -19.99 -22.08
CA ASN A 166 -10.24 -20.31 -23.43
C ASN A 166 -8.74 -20.04 -23.56
N TYR A 167 -8.23 -18.93 -22.98
CA TYR A 167 -6.79 -18.72 -22.91
C TYR A 167 -6.11 -19.82 -22.09
N ALA A 168 -6.66 -20.21 -20.93
CA ALA A 168 -6.11 -21.30 -20.13
C ALA A 168 -5.98 -22.61 -20.94
N LYS A 169 -6.95 -22.94 -21.79
CA LYS A 169 -6.86 -24.11 -22.70
C LYS A 169 -5.69 -24.01 -23.68
N LEU A 170 -5.38 -22.82 -24.21
CA LEU A 170 -4.19 -22.64 -25.07
C LEU A 170 -2.90 -23.02 -24.33
N LEU A 171 -2.83 -22.81 -23.02
CA LEU A 171 -1.68 -23.22 -22.22
C LEU A 171 -1.60 -24.75 -22.09
N GLU A 172 -2.75 -25.43 -21.97
CA GLU A 172 -2.83 -26.89 -21.82
C GLU A 172 -2.51 -27.62 -23.14
N ASP A 173 -3.14 -27.18 -24.24
CA ASP A 173 -3.01 -27.82 -25.55
C ASP A 173 -1.65 -27.52 -26.21
N SER A 174 -0.97 -26.45 -25.78
CA SER A 174 0.34 -26.01 -26.28
C SER A 174 0.41 -25.89 -27.82
N ASP A 175 -0.71 -25.59 -28.49
CA ASP A 175 -0.76 -25.36 -29.93
C ASP A 175 -0.26 -23.95 -30.27
N GLU A 176 0.41 -23.78 -31.41
CA GLU A 176 0.92 -22.48 -31.92
C GLU A 176 1.85 -21.68 -30.98
N TYR A 177 2.40 -22.31 -29.93
CA TYR A 177 3.34 -21.64 -29.04
C TYR A 177 4.59 -21.13 -29.78
N ASN A 178 5.01 -19.93 -29.41
CA ASN A 178 6.17 -19.26 -29.98
C ASN A 178 7.18 -18.78 -28.93
N VAL A 179 6.97 -19.11 -27.65
CA VAL A 179 7.90 -18.88 -26.55
C VAL A 179 8.18 -20.19 -25.84
N ILE A 180 9.46 -20.48 -25.62
CA ILE A 180 9.97 -21.57 -24.79
C ILE A 180 10.56 -20.95 -23.54
N ILE A 181 10.06 -21.33 -22.37
CA ILE A 181 10.53 -20.84 -21.09
C ILE A 181 11.12 -21.98 -20.28
N ASN A 182 12.37 -21.87 -19.90
CA ASN A 182 13.05 -22.83 -19.04
C ASN A 182 13.09 -22.25 -17.62
N ALA A 183 12.41 -22.90 -16.67
CA ALA A 183 12.40 -22.47 -15.27
C ALA A 183 13.11 -23.50 -14.37
N GLY A 184 13.86 -22.99 -13.40
CA GLY A 184 14.71 -23.79 -12.51
C GLY A 184 16.06 -24.14 -13.12
N GLU A 185 16.87 -24.86 -12.35
CA GLU A 185 18.22 -25.29 -12.75
C GLU A 185 18.46 -26.78 -12.49
N GLY A 186 19.44 -27.31 -13.21
CA GLY A 186 19.95 -28.67 -13.05
C GLY A 186 18.84 -29.72 -13.18
N PRO A 187 18.72 -30.69 -12.25
CA PRO A 187 17.74 -31.76 -12.35
C PRO A 187 16.29 -31.29 -12.15
N SER A 188 16.08 -30.07 -11.65
CA SER A 188 14.75 -29.51 -11.43
C SER A 188 14.24 -28.72 -12.64
N LEU A 189 15.07 -28.48 -13.67
CA LEU A 189 14.70 -27.67 -14.82
C LEU A 189 13.45 -28.22 -15.54
N LYS A 190 12.49 -27.34 -15.76
CA LYS A 190 11.26 -27.64 -16.51
C LYS A 190 11.06 -26.62 -17.63
N THR A 191 10.72 -27.13 -18.81
CA THR A 191 10.37 -26.31 -19.97
C THR A 191 8.87 -26.09 -20.05
N PHE A 192 8.47 -24.85 -20.34
CA PHE A 192 7.10 -24.40 -20.53
C PHE A 192 6.95 -23.80 -21.93
N ASN A 193 5.87 -24.16 -22.61
CA ASN A 193 5.49 -23.60 -23.89
C ASN A 193 4.46 -22.48 -23.65
N ALA A 194 4.67 -21.32 -24.28
CA ALA A 194 3.81 -20.16 -24.07
C ALA A 194 3.65 -19.28 -25.33
N HIS A 195 2.73 -18.32 -25.25
CA HIS A 195 2.37 -17.41 -26.33
C HIS A 195 2.87 -16.01 -26.00
N SER A 196 3.71 -15.47 -26.88
CA SER A 196 4.30 -14.14 -26.67
C SER A 196 3.23 -13.07 -26.57
N VAL A 197 2.14 -13.17 -27.34
CA VAL A 197 1.07 -12.16 -27.35
C VAL A 197 0.35 -12.07 -26.01
N ILE A 198 0.10 -13.21 -25.35
CA ILE A 198 -0.54 -13.28 -24.03
C ILE A 198 0.41 -12.73 -22.97
N LEU A 199 1.66 -13.22 -22.95
CA LEU A 199 2.68 -12.77 -21.98
C LEU A 199 2.88 -11.24 -22.03
N LYS A 200 3.04 -10.69 -23.24
CA LYS A 200 3.25 -9.24 -23.45
C LYS A 200 2.03 -8.40 -23.04
N ALA A 201 0.82 -8.90 -23.26
CA ALA A 201 -0.41 -8.19 -22.90
C ALA A 201 -0.64 -8.12 -21.38
N GLN A 202 -0.19 -9.15 -20.65
CA GLN A 202 -0.48 -9.32 -19.22
C GLN A 202 0.64 -8.81 -18.30
N SER A 203 1.84 -8.58 -18.84
CA SER A 203 3.02 -8.22 -18.05
C SER A 203 3.92 -7.24 -18.79
N PRO A 204 4.14 -6.03 -18.23
CA PRO A 204 5.13 -5.07 -18.74
C PRO A 204 6.55 -5.64 -18.79
N TYR A 205 6.87 -6.55 -17.86
CA TYR A 205 8.14 -7.26 -17.84
C TYR A 205 8.30 -8.10 -19.11
N PHE A 206 7.34 -8.99 -19.41
CA PHE A 206 7.41 -9.83 -20.61
C PHE A 206 7.29 -9.02 -21.90
N LEU A 207 6.55 -7.91 -21.90
CA LEU A 207 6.54 -6.94 -23.00
C LEU A 207 7.94 -6.45 -23.34
N SER A 208 8.68 -6.02 -22.32
CA SER A 208 10.03 -5.49 -22.46
C SER A 208 11.05 -6.60 -22.78
N ALA A 209 10.98 -7.71 -22.05
CA ALA A 209 11.94 -8.80 -22.15
C ALA A 209 11.87 -9.50 -23.52
N LEU A 210 10.67 -9.76 -24.04
CA LEU A 210 10.47 -10.41 -25.34
C LEU A 210 10.60 -9.44 -26.53
N LYS A 211 10.86 -8.15 -26.31
CA LYS A 211 11.15 -7.19 -27.39
C LYS A 211 12.59 -7.36 -27.92
N ASN A 212 13.52 -7.66 -27.02
CA ASN A 212 14.95 -7.78 -27.32
C ASN A 212 15.46 -9.22 -27.19
N CYS A 213 14.57 -10.19 -26.99
CA CYS A 213 14.90 -11.60 -26.81
C CYS A 213 15.32 -12.22 -28.15
N GLU A 214 16.42 -12.98 -28.13
CA GLU A 214 16.86 -13.76 -29.27
C GLU A 214 15.86 -14.88 -29.58
N LYS A 215 15.68 -15.14 -30.87
CA LYS A 215 14.86 -16.24 -31.35
C LYS A 215 15.74 -17.40 -31.78
N LYS A 216 15.38 -18.61 -31.35
CA LYS A 216 15.96 -19.87 -31.83
C LYS A 216 14.87 -20.66 -32.54
N ASN A 217 15.09 -20.98 -33.83
CA ASN A 217 14.11 -21.67 -34.68
C ASN A 217 12.73 -20.98 -34.66
N ASP A 218 12.72 -19.66 -34.87
CA ASP A 218 11.54 -18.79 -34.83
C ASP A 218 10.78 -18.70 -33.49
N LYS A 219 11.30 -19.33 -32.43
CA LYS A 219 10.74 -19.27 -31.08
C LYS A 219 11.60 -18.40 -30.17
N PHE A 220 10.96 -17.60 -29.32
CA PHE A 220 11.65 -16.88 -28.26
C PHE A 220 12.13 -17.88 -27.20
N LEU A 221 13.39 -17.79 -26.79
CA LEU A 221 13.94 -18.59 -25.70
C LEU A 221 14.10 -17.72 -24.46
N PHE A 222 13.49 -18.14 -23.34
CA PHE A 222 13.49 -17.39 -22.11
C PHE A 222 13.96 -18.24 -20.93
N GLU A 223 15.03 -17.81 -20.27
CA GLU A 223 15.66 -18.55 -19.17
C GLU A 223 15.30 -17.92 -17.83
N LYS A 224 14.80 -18.73 -16.90
CA LYS A 224 14.44 -18.36 -15.53
C LYS A 224 14.99 -19.36 -14.50
N PRO A 225 16.32 -19.45 -14.37
CA PRO A 225 16.97 -20.35 -13.42
C PRO A 225 16.54 -20.10 -11.96
N ASN A 226 16.32 -18.84 -11.61
CA ASN A 226 16.02 -18.41 -10.24
C ASN A 226 14.57 -18.65 -9.79
N VAL A 227 13.70 -19.19 -10.66
CA VAL A 227 12.29 -19.44 -10.33
C VAL A 227 12.01 -20.93 -10.43
N SER A 228 11.57 -21.55 -9.34
CA SER A 228 11.27 -22.98 -9.34
C SER A 228 10.15 -23.30 -10.34
N PRO A 229 10.16 -24.49 -10.97
CA PRO A 229 9.10 -24.90 -11.88
C PRO A 229 7.70 -24.83 -11.27
N LYS A 230 7.57 -25.18 -9.98
CA LYS A 230 6.29 -25.16 -9.26
C LYS A 230 5.75 -23.73 -9.16
N VAL A 231 6.60 -22.77 -8.82
CA VAL A 231 6.24 -21.34 -8.74
C VAL A 231 5.93 -20.79 -10.13
N PHE A 232 6.77 -21.10 -11.12
CA PHE A 232 6.58 -20.61 -12.48
C PHE A 232 5.28 -21.13 -13.11
N ASP A 233 4.93 -22.40 -12.88
CA ASP A 233 3.69 -23.02 -13.36
C ASP A 233 2.45 -22.24 -12.87
N VAL A 234 2.44 -21.89 -11.59
CA VAL A 234 1.33 -21.14 -10.98
C VAL A 234 1.27 -19.71 -11.51
N VAL A 235 2.41 -19.06 -11.64
CA VAL A 235 2.51 -17.70 -12.21
C VAL A 235 2.04 -17.68 -13.66
N LEU A 236 2.47 -18.65 -14.47
CA LEU A 236 2.08 -18.76 -15.87
C LEU A 236 0.58 -19.02 -16.02
N LYS A 237 0.00 -19.88 -15.19
CA LYS A 237 -1.46 -20.07 -15.12
C LYS A 237 -2.18 -18.77 -14.80
N TYR A 238 -1.71 -18.02 -13.79
CA TYR A 238 -2.30 -16.73 -13.44
C TYR A 238 -2.27 -15.72 -14.60
N ILE A 239 -1.16 -15.66 -15.35
CA ILE A 239 -1.05 -14.80 -16.53
C ILE A 239 -2.14 -15.13 -17.57
N TYR A 240 -2.46 -16.42 -17.74
CA TYR A 240 -3.42 -16.87 -18.75
C TYR A 240 -4.88 -16.76 -18.31
N SER A 241 -5.18 -17.14 -17.05
CA SER A 241 -6.55 -17.29 -16.56
C SER A 241 -6.98 -16.18 -15.60
N GLY A 242 -6.05 -15.39 -15.06
CA GLY A 242 -6.30 -14.48 -13.95
C GLY A 242 -6.65 -15.18 -12.63
N SER A 243 -6.54 -16.51 -12.57
CA SER A 243 -6.84 -17.32 -11.39
C SER A 243 -5.60 -18.03 -10.87
N ILE A 244 -5.56 -18.23 -9.55
CA ILE A 244 -4.43 -18.88 -8.88
C ILE A 244 -4.97 -19.83 -7.82
N SER A 245 -4.34 -21.01 -7.70
CA SER A 245 -4.60 -21.95 -6.61
C SER A 245 -3.33 -22.12 -5.79
N LEU A 246 -3.36 -21.63 -4.54
CA LEU A 246 -2.24 -21.68 -3.61
C LEU A 246 -2.51 -22.60 -2.41
N VAL A 247 -3.51 -23.48 -2.51
CA VAL A 247 -3.99 -24.31 -1.38
C VAL A 247 -2.90 -25.20 -0.78
N ASN A 248 -1.96 -25.65 -1.61
CA ASN A 248 -0.88 -26.57 -1.23
C ASN A 248 0.51 -25.90 -1.21
N PHE A 249 0.55 -24.58 -1.02
CA PHE A 249 1.79 -23.83 -0.90
C PHE A 249 2.12 -23.60 0.57
N ASN A 250 3.36 -23.90 0.95
CA ASN A 250 3.88 -23.47 2.25
C ASN A 250 4.27 -21.98 2.21
N SER A 251 4.64 -21.41 3.35
CA SER A 251 4.93 -19.98 3.47
C SER A 251 6.15 -19.53 2.66
N GLY A 252 7.19 -20.36 2.55
CA GLY A 252 8.33 -20.10 1.67
C GLY A 252 7.94 -20.10 0.20
N GLU A 253 7.14 -21.07 -0.24
CA GLU A 253 6.68 -21.13 -1.63
C GLU A 253 5.73 -19.97 -1.98
N LEU A 254 4.86 -19.55 -1.05
CA LEU A 254 4.04 -18.34 -1.22
C LEU A 254 4.92 -17.08 -1.37
N MET A 255 6.05 -17.07 -0.67
CA MET A 255 7.04 -16.01 -0.77
C MET A 255 7.64 -15.98 -2.17
N ASP A 256 8.06 -17.12 -2.69
CA ASP A 256 8.63 -17.24 -4.04
C ASP A 256 7.62 -16.79 -5.12
N VAL A 257 6.33 -17.10 -4.95
CA VAL A 257 5.26 -16.60 -5.83
C VAL A 257 5.18 -15.07 -5.78
N LEU A 258 5.27 -14.47 -4.60
CA LEU A 258 5.25 -13.01 -4.45
C LEU A 258 6.47 -12.35 -5.09
N VAL A 259 7.65 -12.96 -4.93
CA VAL A 259 8.91 -12.50 -5.54
C VAL A 259 8.79 -12.53 -7.06
N ALA A 260 8.38 -13.66 -7.62
CA ALA A 260 8.16 -13.81 -9.06
C ALA A 260 7.09 -12.83 -9.58
N ALA A 261 6.00 -12.64 -8.84
CA ALA A 261 4.96 -11.69 -9.21
C ALA A 261 5.45 -10.24 -9.24
N ASN A 262 6.38 -9.87 -8.36
CA ASN A 262 7.01 -8.57 -8.42
C ASN A 262 8.01 -8.46 -9.57
N GLU A 263 8.89 -9.45 -9.73
CA GLU A 263 9.89 -9.50 -10.81
C GLU A 263 9.21 -9.37 -12.19
N PHE A 264 8.12 -10.11 -12.41
CA PHE A 264 7.38 -10.08 -13.66
C PHE A 264 6.35 -8.96 -13.74
N ILE A 265 6.33 -8.04 -12.78
CA ILE A 265 5.46 -6.85 -12.76
C ILE A 265 3.99 -7.26 -13.00
N LEU A 266 3.54 -8.28 -12.27
CA LEU A 266 2.17 -8.78 -12.35
C LEU A 266 1.21 -7.91 -11.54
N ASN A 267 -0.09 -8.04 -11.82
CA ASN A 267 -1.15 -7.26 -11.22
C ASN A 267 -1.12 -7.28 -9.67
N GLU A 268 -1.35 -6.12 -9.07
CA GLU A 268 -1.37 -5.91 -7.61
C GLU A 268 -2.34 -6.82 -6.84
N LEU A 269 -3.38 -7.37 -7.50
CA LEU A 269 -4.30 -8.33 -6.89
C LEU A 269 -3.60 -9.62 -6.47
N LEU A 270 -2.68 -10.16 -7.28
CA LEU A 270 -1.92 -11.36 -6.94
C LEU A 270 -1.03 -11.08 -5.72
N LYS A 271 -0.33 -9.94 -5.74
CA LYS A 271 0.52 -9.50 -4.62
C LYS A 271 -0.29 -9.35 -3.35
N LYS A 272 -1.48 -8.73 -3.42
CA LYS A 272 -2.39 -8.56 -2.29
C LYS A 272 -2.90 -9.89 -1.75
N TYR A 273 -3.22 -10.85 -2.61
CA TYR A 273 -3.68 -12.18 -2.20
C TYR A 273 -2.57 -12.94 -1.46
N CYS A 274 -1.37 -13.04 -2.05
CA CYS A 274 -0.22 -13.69 -1.42
C CYS A 274 0.09 -13.04 -0.07
N ASN A 275 0.08 -11.70 -0.02
CA ASN A 275 0.29 -10.96 1.22
C ASN A 275 -0.76 -11.30 2.30
N LYS A 276 -2.05 -11.35 1.93
CA LYS A 276 -3.11 -11.72 2.88
C LYS A 276 -2.87 -13.13 3.45
N THR A 277 -2.54 -14.08 2.59
CA THR A 277 -2.28 -15.47 3.02
C THR A 277 -1.07 -15.58 3.94
N ILE A 278 0.01 -14.86 3.64
CA ILE A 278 1.21 -14.80 4.51
C ILE A 278 0.87 -14.14 5.86
N GLN A 279 0.08 -13.07 5.86
CA GLN A 279 -0.34 -12.37 7.08
C GLN A 279 -1.25 -13.21 7.99
N GLU A 280 -2.04 -14.13 7.44
CA GLU A 280 -2.88 -15.03 8.22
C GLU A 280 -2.05 -16.09 8.98
N LYS A 281 -0.80 -16.37 8.58
CA LYS A 281 0.08 -17.39 9.20
C LYS A 281 1.54 -16.94 9.32
N PRO A 282 1.82 -15.84 10.05
CA PRO A 282 3.15 -15.21 10.08
C PRO A 282 4.22 -16.09 10.75
N SER A 283 3.83 -16.86 11.78
CA SER A 283 4.74 -17.68 12.56
C SER A 283 5.36 -18.79 11.71
N THR A 284 4.60 -19.40 10.80
CA THR A 284 5.10 -20.46 9.92
C THR A 284 6.23 -20.00 8.99
N LEU A 285 6.26 -18.72 8.62
CA LEU A 285 7.34 -18.15 7.80
C LEU A 285 8.61 -17.94 8.63
N LEU A 286 8.47 -17.42 9.85
CA LEU A 286 9.61 -17.24 10.78
C LEU A 286 10.16 -18.59 11.27
N GLU A 287 9.29 -19.58 11.42
CA GLU A 287 9.63 -20.92 11.88
C GLU A 287 10.26 -21.78 10.77
N SER A 288 9.90 -21.57 9.49
CA SER A 288 10.45 -22.39 8.40
C SER A 288 11.90 -22.08 8.08
N GLY A 289 12.39 -20.88 8.41
CA GLY A 289 13.76 -20.45 8.09
C GLY A 289 14.00 -20.15 6.61
N ASP A 290 13.02 -20.41 5.73
CA ASP A 290 13.15 -20.24 4.27
C ASP A 290 13.49 -18.81 3.87
N PHE A 291 13.10 -17.83 4.69
CA PHE A 291 13.41 -16.43 4.42
C PHE A 291 14.90 -16.10 4.45
N THR A 292 15.72 -16.91 5.10
CA THR A 292 17.18 -16.74 5.10
C THR A 292 17.78 -16.87 3.69
N LEU A 293 17.03 -17.47 2.77
CA LEU A 293 17.41 -17.65 1.36
C LEU A 293 16.99 -16.47 0.47
N LEU A 294 16.27 -15.47 1.00
CA LEU A 294 15.85 -14.33 0.20
C LEU A 294 17.05 -13.53 -0.31
N ASP A 295 16.99 -13.11 -1.57
CA ASP A 295 17.92 -12.13 -2.13
C ASP A 295 17.77 -10.77 -1.41
N GLU A 296 18.86 -10.01 -1.34
CA GLU A 296 18.91 -8.70 -0.69
C GLU A 296 17.87 -7.72 -1.27
N ASN A 297 17.74 -7.67 -2.61
CA ASN A 297 16.81 -6.75 -3.25
C ASN A 297 15.36 -7.11 -2.94
N VAL A 298 15.08 -8.41 -2.86
CA VAL A 298 13.79 -8.94 -2.47
C VAL A 298 13.48 -8.57 -1.03
N LEU A 299 14.40 -8.84 -0.10
CA LEU A 299 14.26 -8.47 1.30
C LEU A 299 13.96 -6.98 1.46
N LYS A 300 14.78 -6.14 0.82
CA LYS A 300 14.63 -4.69 0.84
C LYS A 300 13.25 -4.25 0.34
N MET A 301 12.83 -4.75 -0.83
CA MET A 301 11.51 -4.47 -1.40
C MET A 301 10.39 -4.82 -0.41
N LEU A 302 10.46 -5.98 0.23
CA LEU A 302 9.42 -6.46 1.15
C LEU A 302 9.27 -5.56 2.38
N LEU A 303 10.41 -5.13 2.94
CA LEU A 303 10.46 -4.26 4.10
C LEU A 303 9.98 -2.84 3.76
N GLU A 304 10.45 -2.27 2.64
CA GLU A 304 10.10 -0.92 2.18
C GLU A 304 8.62 -0.80 1.83
N LYS A 305 8.08 -1.79 1.11
CA LYS A 305 6.66 -1.80 0.71
C LYS A 305 5.73 -2.11 1.89
N LYS A 306 6.27 -2.31 3.09
CA LYS A 306 5.53 -2.70 4.32
C LYS A 306 4.55 -3.83 4.01
N ILE A 307 5.00 -4.79 3.19
CA ILE A 307 4.18 -5.92 2.75
C ILE A 307 3.74 -6.69 3.99
N PHE A 308 4.67 -6.93 4.91
CA PHE A 308 4.36 -7.57 6.18
C PHE A 308 3.73 -6.61 7.18
N LYS A 309 2.52 -6.92 7.66
CA LYS A 309 1.93 -6.28 8.85
C LYS A 309 2.44 -6.92 10.15
N PHE A 310 3.74 -7.10 10.27
CA PHE A 310 4.36 -7.62 11.49
C PHE A 310 4.63 -6.48 12.47
N LYS A 311 4.69 -6.82 13.76
CA LYS A 311 5.27 -5.90 14.74
C LYS A 311 6.73 -5.66 14.34
N GLU A 312 7.21 -4.43 14.52
CA GLU A 312 8.59 -4.06 14.14
C GLU A 312 9.65 -4.94 14.84
N ILE A 313 9.35 -5.49 16.02
CA ILE A 313 10.23 -6.45 16.67
C ILE A 313 10.36 -7.78 15.91
N GLU A 314 9.28 -8.28 15.31
CA GLU A 314 9.30 -9.52 14.54
C GLU A 314 10.05 -9.30 13.23
N ILE A 315 9.88 -8.12 12.62
CA ILE A 315 10.69 -7.68 11.48
C ILE A 315 12.17 -7.63 11.85
N TRP A 316 12.52 -7.10 13.02
CA TRP A 316 13.91 -7.09 13.49
C TRP A 316 14.47 -8.51 13.66
N LYS A 317 13.74 -9.42 14.32
CA LYS A 317 14.17 -10.82 14.50
C LYS A 317 14.47 -11.48 13.15
N PHE A 318 13.58 -11.26 12.19
CA PHE A 318 13.70 -11.73 10.82
C PHE A 318 14.94 -11.18 10.10
N VAL A 319 15.09 -9.84 10.06
CA VAL A 319 16.24 -9.18 9.39
C VAL A 319 17.56 -9.64 10.01
N LYS A 320 17.61 -9.74 11.34
CA LYS A 320 18.77 -10.25 12.08
C LYS A 320 19.11 -11.69 11.69
N GLN A 321 18.13 -12.59 11.69
CA GLN A 321 18.34 -14.00 11.32
C GLN A 321 18.81 -14.14 9.86
N TRP A 322 18.23 -13.37 8.94
CA TRP A 322 18.69 -13.30 7.55
C TRP A 322 20.16 -12.86 7.47
N GLY A 323 20.53 -11.77 8.16
CA GLY A 323 21.90 -11.29 8.16
C GLY A 323 22.92 -12.29 8.72
N ILE A 324 22.56 -13.02 9.79
CA ILE A 324 23.39 -14.09 10.35
C ILE A 324 23.58 -15.22 9.34
N ALA A 325 22.51 -15.68 8.70
CA ALA A 325 22.56 -16.77 7.73
C ALA A 325 23.42 -16.44 6.49
N ARG A 326 23.41 -15.17 6.06
CA ARG A 326 24.25 -14.68 4.95
C ARG A 326 25.74 -14.65 5.26
N ASN A 327 26.11 -14.69 6.55
CA ASN A 327 27.51 -14.69 7.01
C ASN A 327 27.92 -16.07 7.56
N SER A 328 27.49 -17.15 6.90
CA SER A 328 27.71 -18.54 7.35
C SER A 328 29.17 -18.96 7.50
N THR A 329 30.12 -18.19 6.97
CA THR A 329 31.56 -18.45 7.10
C THR A 329 32.13 -18.09 8.48
N ILE A 330 31.37 -17.38 9.32
CA ILE A 330 31.78 -16.96 10.65
C ILE A 330 30.79 -17.54 11.67
N ASN A 331 31.33 -18.01 12.80
CA ASN A 331 30.51 -18.58 13.85
C ASN A 331 29.75 -17.47 14.61
N PHE A 332 28.42 -17.54 14.61
CA PHE A 332 27.56 -16.72 15.45
C PHE A 332 26.97 -17.57 16.57
N ASP A 333 27.36 -17.25 17.80
CA ASP A 333 26.80 -17.84 19.02
C ASP A 333 25.36 -17.33 19.26
N GLU A 334 24.57 -18.05 20.07
CA GLU A 334 23.26 -17.62 20.53
C GLU A 334 23.32 -16.36 21.40
N ASP A 335 24.35 -16.21 22.26
CA ASP A 335 24.52 -15.02 23.10
C ASP A 335 25.37 -13.94 22.39
N PRO A 336 24.79 -12.77 22.02
CA PRO A 336 25.53 -11.68 21.38
C PRO A 336 26.68 -11.12 22.23
N LYS A 337 26.74 -11.42 23.54
CA LYS A 337 27.85 -11.01 24.40
C LYS A 337 29.15 -11.74 24.07
N THR A 338 29.09 -12.93 23.50
CA THR A 338 30.28 -13.72 23.13
C THR A 338 30.82 -13.35 21.75
N TRP A 339 30.08 -12.52 21.00
CA TRP A 339 30.43 -12.13 19.64
C TRP A 339 31.66 -11.21 19.59
N THR A 340 32.54 -11.49 18.63
CA THR A 340 33.74 -10.68 18.35
C THR A 340 33.39 -9.39 17.63
N GLN A 341 34.37 -8.48 17.50
CA GLN A 341 34.18 -7.27 16.69
C GLN A 341 33.94 -7.59 15.22
N GLU A 342 34.57 -8.64 14.69
CA GLU A 342 34.35 -9.09 13.31
C GLU A 342 32.92 -9.56 13.08
N ASN A 343 32.33 -10.32 14.03
CA ASN A 343 30.93 -10.75 13.96
C ASN A 343 29.99 -9.55 13.77
N PHE A 344 30.16 -8.51 14.60
CA PHE A 344 29.32 -7.32 14.53
C PHE A 344 29.54 -6.51 13.25
N LEU A 345 30.80 -6.38 12.80
CA LEU A 345 31.13 -5.66 11.57
C LEU A 345 30.48 -6.32 10.35
N ARG A 346 30.58 -7.65 10.23
CA ARG A 346 29.99 -8.41 9.13
C ARG A 346 28.48 -8.32 9.09
N LEU A 347 27.85 -8.44 10.26
CA LEU A 347 26.41 -8.26 10.35
C LEU A 347 26.01 -6.82 10.01
N LYS A 348 26.76 -5.80 10.46
CA LYS A 348 26.53 -4.40 10.10
C LYS A 348 26.56 -4.17 8.59
N GLU A 349 27.62 -4.65 7.92
CA GLU A 349 27.77 -4.53 6.47
C GLU A 349 26.59 -5.18 5.73
N THR A 350 26.21 -6.39 6.15
CA THR A 350 25.12 -7.16 5.53
C THR A 350 23.75 -6.51 5.72
N LEU A 351 23.50 -5.93 6.90
CA LEU A 351 22.20 -5.33 7.21
C LEU A 351 22.08 -3.87 6.74
N SER A 352 23.19 -3.20 6.43
CA SER A 352 23.22 -1.80 5.99
C SER A 352 22.15 -1.44 4.92
N PRO A 353 21.89 -2.27 3.90
CA PRO A 353 20.91 -1.95 2.85
C PRO A 353 19.44 -1.93 3.31
N CYS A 354 19.12 -2.57 4.44
CA CYS A 354 17.74 -2.80 4.87
C CYS A 354 17.44 -2.43 6.33
N ILE A 355 18.46 -2.20 7.17
CA ILE A 355 18.28 -1.94 8.61
C ILE A 355 17.43 -0.69 8.86
N SER A 356 17.54 0.33 8.00
CA SER A 356 16.75 1.57 8.08
C SER A 356 15.25 1.37 7.80
N SER A 357 14.86 0.25 7.18
CA SER A 357 13.46 -0.08 6.91
C SER A 357 12.71 -0.57 8.16
N VAL A 358 13.45 -0.95 9.21
CA VAL A 358 12.91 -1.36 10.51
C VAL A 358 12.73 -0.15 11.41
N GLN A 359 11.49 0.09 11.86
CA GLN A 359 11.18 1.22 12.71
C GLN A 359 11.36 0.84 14.19
N PHE A 360 12.61 0.71 14.62
CA PHE A 360 12.98 0.36 16.01
C PHE A 360 12.28 1.21 17.06
N SER A 361 11.95 2.45 16.72
CA SER A 361 11.29 3.41 17.61
C SER A 361 9.83 3.06 17.95
N LEU A 362 9.23 2.10 17.24
CA LEU A 362 7.90 1.54 17.49
C LEU A 362 7.94 0.28 18.39
N CYS A 363 9.11 -0.29 18.66
CA CYS A 363 9.24 -1.38 19.62
C CYS A 363 8.81 -0.93 21.03
N THR A 364 8.35 -1.88 21.85
CA THR A 364 8.16 -1.64 23.28
C THR A 364 9.51 -1.51 23.99
N SER A 365 9.50 -1.04 25.25
CA SER A 365 10.74 -0.92 26.03
C SER A 365 11.42 -2.27 26.21
N ASP A 366 10.66 -3.29 26.58
CA ASP A 366 11.21 -4.62 26.88
C ASP A 366 11.78 -5.24 25.60
N GLU A 367 11.04 -5.19 24.49
CA GLU A 367 11.51 -5.63 23.17
C GLU A 367 12.83 -4.94 22.76
N PHE A 368 12.96 -3.63 22.99
CA PHE A 368 14.19 -2.90 22.68
C PHE A 368 15.36 -3.38 23.56
N PHE A 369 15.18 -3.44 24.89
CA PHE A 369 16.26 -3.80 25.81
C PHE A 369 16.69 -5.26 25.69
N ASP A 370 15.76 -6.17 25.37
CA ASP A 370 16.02 -7.61 25.31
C ASP A 370 16.53 -8.06 23.94
N HIS A 371 16.06 -7.44 22.86
CA HIS A 371 16.33 -7.92 21.51
C HIS A 371 17.10 -6.96 20.61
N VAL A 372 17.06 -5.65 20.85
CA VAL A 372 17.75 -4.64 20.01
C VAL A 372 19.07 -4.22 20.64
N LYS A 373 19.05 -3.84 21.93
CA LYS A 373 20.23 -3.37 22.68
C LYS A 373 21.43 -4.32 22.65
N PRO A 374 21.29 -5.66 22.72
CA PRO A 374 22.45 -6.56 22.63
C PRO A 374 23.26 -6.37 21.34
N PHE A 375 22.61 -5.86 20.28
CA PHE A 375 23.21 -5.65 18.96
C PHE A 375 23.61 -4.19 18.71
N LYS A 376 23.81 -3.37 19.75
CA LYS A 376 24.14 -1.93 19.62
C LYS A 376 25.27 -1.62 18.63
N LYS A 377 26.26 -2.52 18.51
CA LYS A 377 27.44 -2.36 17.63
C LYS A 377 27.10 -2.48 16.13
N VAL A 378 25.93 -3.00 15.78
CA VAL A 378 25.46 -3.11 14.40
C VAL A 378 24.98 -1.75 13.86
N PHE A 379 24.55 -0.86 14.76
CA PHE A 379 23.97 0.42 14.40
C PHE A 379 25.05 1.49 14.22
N ASP A 380 24.69 2.57 13.52
CA ASP A 380 25.45 3.81 13.61
C ASP A 380 25.29 4.42 15.00
N GLU A 381 26.40 4.91 15.54
CA GLU A 381 26.51 5.31 16.95
C GLU A 381 25.52 6.43 17.28
N ASP A 382 25.51 7.49 16.48
CA ASP A 382 24.59 8.63 16.64
C ASP A 382 23.11 8.19 16.60
N TYR A 383 22.77 7.31 15.65
CA TYR A 383 21.41 6.81 15.51
C TYR A 383 20.99 5.97 16.72
N TYR A 384 21.88 5.09 17.19
CA TYR A 384 21.63 4.24 18.33
C TYR A 384 21.48 5.04 19.61
N GLU A 385 22.30 6.07 19.83
CA GLU A 385 22.17 6.94 20.99
C GLU A 385 20.81 7.63 21.05
N VAL A 386 20.34 8.18 19.92
CA VAL A 386 19.00 8.80 19.83
C VAL A 386 17.91 7.80 20.21
N LEU A 387 17.98 6.57 19.70
CA LEU A 387 17.05 5.50 20.07
C LEU A 387 17.13 5.20 21.57
N LEU A 388 18.32 5.02 22.11
CA LEU A 388 18.54 4.69 23.52
C LEU A 388 17.93 5.77 24.44
N TRP A 389 18.18 7.04 24.16
CA TRP A 389 17.62 8.15 24.93
C TRP A 389 16.09 8.22 24.89
N LYS A 390 15.48 7.89 23.74
CA LYS A 390 14.01 7.79 23.62
C LYS A 390 13.45 6.75 24.60
N TYR A 391 14.06 5.57 24.69
CA TYR A 391 13.59 4.50 25.58
C TYR A 391 13.85 4.78 27.06
N ILE A 392 15.01 5.36 27.40
CA ILE A 392 15.33 5.76 28.78
C ILE A 392 14.35 6.84 29.28
N ARG A 393 14.05 7.86 28.46
CA ARG A 393 13.08 8.91 28.82
C ARG A 393 11.66 8.34 29.02
N LYS A 394 11.23 7.41 28.17
CA LYS A 394 9.91 6.76 28.26
C LYS A 394 9.75 5.97 29.56
N GLN A 395 10.79 5.27 30.01
CA GLN A 395 10.79 4.61 31.32
C GLN A 395 10.69 5.61 32.48
N ASN A 396 11.42 6.72 32.41
CA ASN A 396 11.41 7.73 33.45
C ASN A 396 10.09 8.52 33.51
N SER A 397 9.37 8.69 32.39
CA SER A 397 8.02 9.27 32.38
C SER A 397 6.96 8.32 32.96
N GLY A 398 7.08 7.00 32.74
CA GLY A 398 6.17 6.00 33.29
C GLY A 398 6.29 5.82 34.81
N ARG A 399 7.44 6.12 35.39
CA ARG A 399 7.67 6.05 36.86
C ARG A 399 7.08 7.24 37.64
N LYS A 400 6.58 8.30 36.98
CA LYS A 400 6.05 9.49 37.67
C LYS A 400 4.69 9.29 38.37
N SER A 401 4.04 8.12 38.29
CA SER A 401 2.75 7.86 38.97
C SER A 401 2.77 6.85 40.13
N LEU A 402 3.93 6.35 40.56
CA LEU A 402 4.02 5.48 41.75
C LEU A 402 4.69 6.21 42.93
N LYS A 403 4.05 7.28 43.41
CA LYS A 403 4.26 7.73 44.79
C LYS A 403 3.53 6.76 45.74
N LYS A 404 4.01 5.53 45.86
CA LYS A 404 3.68 4.70 47.01
C LYS A 404 4.50 5.24 48.18
N LYS A 405 3.82 5.83 49.15
CA LYS A 405 4.38 6.41 50.37
C LYS A 405 5.02 5.28 51.19
N VAL A 406 6.28 4.94 50.89
CA VAL A 406 7.09 4.04 51.71
C VAL A 406 7.96 4.92 52.59
N SER A 407 7.64 4.94 53.88
CA SER A 407 8.48 5.53 54.92
C SER A 407 9.78 4.72 55.03
N LEU A 408 10.87 5.27 54.50
CA LEU A 408 12.21 4.69 54.63
C LEU A 408 12.83 5.15 55.95
N THR A 409 13.38 4.21 56.72
CA THR A 409 14.08 4.48 57.97
C THR A 409 15.46 5.11 57.73
N PRO A 410 16.02 5.85 58.70
CA PRO A 410 17.25 6.66 58.53
C PRO A 410 18.50 5.90 58.06
N ALA A 411 18.56 4.58 58.28
CA ALA A 411 19.69 3.74 57.87
C ALA A 411 19.80 3.58 56.34
N THR A 412 18.66 3.58 55.63
CA THR A 412 18.63 3.40 54.16
C THR A 412 19.07 4.66 53.42
N GLN A 413 18.89 5.83 54.06
CA GLN A 413 19.22 7.13 53.47
C GLN A 413 20.73 7.38 53.41
N ARG A 414 21.51 6.88 54.40
CA ARG A 414 22.97 6.97 54.39
C ARG A 414 23.62 6.08 53.32
N ARG A 415 23.06 4.89 53.08
CA ARG A 415 23.59 3.96 52.05
C ARG A 415 23.37 4.49 50.63
N ASN A 416 22.22 5.14 50.39
CA ASN A 416 21.92 5.76 49.10
C ASN A 416 22.75 7.02 48.84
N GLN A 417 23.11 7.81 49.86
CA GLN A 417 24.02 8.96 49.67
C GLN A 417 25.45 8.54 49.28
N SER A 418 25.95 7.43 49.82
CA SER A 418 27.27 6.88 49.46
C SER A 418 27.30 6.37 48.02
N GLN A 419 26.28 5.64 47.57
CA GLN A 419 26.22 5.12 46.19
C GLN A 419 25.98 6.22 45.14
N VAL A 420 25.21 7.26 45.49
CA VAL A 420 25.02 8.41 44.60
C VAL A 420 26.30 9.24 44.50
N SER A 421 27.07 9.37 45.58
CA SER A 421 28.40 9.99 45.57
C SER A 421 29.37 9.26 44.64
N GLU A 422 29.43 7.93 44.70
CA GLU A 422 30.29 7.13 43.82
C GLU A 422 29.91 7.28 42.34
N LEU A 423 28.61 7.30 42.01
CA LEU A 423 28.12 7.54 40.65
C LEU A 423 28.48 8.94 40.14
N PHE A 424 28.34 9.99 40.95
CA PHE A 424 28.76 11.35 40.55
C PHE A 424 30.26 11.48 40.36
N THR A 425 31.07 10.73 41.13
CA THR A 425 32.53 10.72 40.97
C THR A 425 32.91 10.04 39.64
N PHE A 426 32.29 8.91 39.32
CA PHE A 426 32.47 8.20 38.06
C PHE A 426 32.12 9.05 36.82
N PHE A 427 31.03 9.83 36.86
CA PHE A 427 30.66 10.71 35.74
C PHE A 427 31.56 11.94 35.60
N ARG A 428 32.16 12.43 36.69
CA ARG A 428 33.13 13.53 36.65
C ARG A 428 34.44 13.12 35.99
N ASP A 429 34.87 11.87 36.18
CA ASP A 429 36.12 11.36 35.60
C ASP A 429 36.00 11.07 34.09
N ILE A 430 34.78 10.84 33.58
CA ILE A 430 34.52 10.64 32.14
C ILE A 430 34.47 11.97 31.36
N THR A 431 34.15 13.09 32.04
CA THR A 431 33.87 14.38 31.38
C THR A 431 35.04 15.37 31.41
N ASN A 432 36.18 14.98 31.99
CA ASN A 432 37.36 15.84 32.08
C ASN A 432 38.57 15.19 31.35
N PRO A 433 38.78 15.45 30.06
CA PRO A 433 40.02 15.07 29.39
C PRO A 433 41.16 15.93 29.98
N MET A 434 42.16 15.28 30.56
CA MET A 434 43.37 15.93 31.06
C MET A 434 43.97 16.84 29.98
N SER A 435 44.25 18.09 30.34
CA SER A 435 45.11 18.97 29.56
C SER A 435 46.53 18.42 29.54
N PRO A 436 47.24 18.44 28.40
CA PRO A 436 48.63 18.02 28.34
C PRO A 436 49.53 19.05 29.06
N GLU A 437 50.39 18.56 29.96
CA GLU A 437 51.67 19.20 30.28
C GLU A 437 52.70 18.86 29.20
#